data_AF-A0A2T2V606-F1
#
_entry.id   AF-A0A2T2V606-F1
#
_cell.length_a   1.000
_cell.length_b   1.000
_cell.length_c   1.000
_cell.angle_alpha   90.00
_cell.angle_beta   90.00
_cell.angle_gamma   90.00
#
_symmetry.space_group_name_H-M   'P 1'
#
loop_
_entity.id
_entity.type
_entity.pdbx_description
1 polymer ?
#
loop_
_entity_poly.entity_id
_entity_poly.type
_entity_poly.pdbx_seq_one_letter_code
_entity_poly.pdbx_strand_id
1 'polypeptide(L)'
;MPPRVPYVLCATFAACVLFFGVGCDSNDSGETKPPLDFAETAAACTDGTAGEYPCRNVDLLARLSPTDLGVTSANAQVSDLWGWTDPQTSAQYALVGHPGGTAFVDVSDPRRPVYLGSLPSRGGPGAIQRDVKVYDNHAFVVAEADDHGMQVFDLTTLRDVDAGDAPQTFSETAHYGRFGAAHNLAINTETGFAYAVGLHGEQTPASCGPGYHGVDVTAPASPQFSTCHSSTLGRQGNGYTHDAQCTTYTGPDEDHRGAPICFGADETGLSITDFSDKSDVQQLATTGYPDVGYAHQGWLSDDQRYFYLGDELDERQGLVQNTRTVIFDVTDLDDPQVAGTYRGPTPATDHNLYTRGETLYEANYRSGLRILDASDPTAPEEVAFFDVYPQDDAAAFDGAWTVYPFFEDGPLLVSSIGGGLFVLEATL
;
A
#
# COMPACT_ATOMS: atom_id res chain seq x y z
N MET A 1 -8.43 60.46 24.90
CA MET A 1 -9.06 60.85 26.18
C MET A 1 -9.90 59.67 26.66
N PRO A 2 -9.78 59.27 27.94
CA PRO A 2 -10.50 58.13 28.53
C PRO A 2 -11.92 58.56 28.97
N PRO A 3 -12.62 57.79 29.81
CA PRO A 3 -13.28 56.48 29.65
C PRO A 3 -14.82 56.65 29.81
N ARG A 4 -15.60 55.55 29.90
CA ARG A 4 -16.68 55.33 30.92
C ARG A 4 -17.60 54.16 30.56
N VAL A 5 -17.65 53.19 31.48
CA VAL A 5 -18.80 52.29 31.71
C VAL A 5 -19.76 53.03 32.67
N PRO A 6 -21.08 52.81 32.58
CA PRO A 6 -21.76 52.21 33.73
C PRO A 6 -22.90 51.22 33.38
N TYR A 7 -23.36 50.56 34.44
CA TYR A 7 -24.17 49.36 34.59
C TYR A 7 -25.70 49.54 34.39
N VAL A 8 -26.35 48.45 33.93
CA VAL A 8 -27.55 47.74 34.46
C VAL A 8 -28.79 48.54 34.90
N LEU A 9 -29.98 48.23 34.34
CA LEU A 9 -31.12 47.66 35.11
C LEU A 9 -32.31 47.20 34.24
N CYS A 10 -32.68 45.94 34.47
CA CYS A 10 -34.00 45.26 34.43
C CYS A 10 -35.28 46.02 34.02
N ALA A 11 -36.07 45.42 33.12
CA ALA A 11 -37.53 45.35 33.24
C ALA A 11 -38.09 44.10 32.55
N THR A 12 -38.81 43.32 33.34
CA THR A 12 -39.56 42.08 33.11
C THR A 12 -40.74 42.21 32.13
N PHE A 13 -41.01 41.15 31.36
CA PHE A 13 -42.39 40.69 31.12
C PHE A 13 -42.46 39.16 31.05
N ALA A 14 -43.41 38.61 31.78
CA ALA A 14 -43.65 37.19 32.01
C ALA A 14 -44.59 36.59 30.97
N ALA A 15 -44.46 35.29 30.69
CA ALA A 15 -45.59 34.38 30.53
C ALA A 15 -45.14 32.90 30.64
N CYS A 16 -45.80 32.19 31.54
CA CYS A 16 -45.65 30.78 31.86
C CYS A 16 -45.98 29.84 30.69
N VAL A 17 -45.28 28.71 30.58
CA VAL A 17 -45.91 27.39 30.29
C VAL A 17 -45.19 26.30 31.10
N LEU A 18 -45.98 25.36 31.58
CA LEU A 18 -45.73 24.33 32.58
C LEU A 18 -44.80 23.17 32.15
N PHE A 19 -44.19 22.61 33.19
CA PHE A 19 -43.49 21.33 33.36
C PHE A 19 -43.94 20.14 32.47
N PHE A 20 -42.96 19.37 32.01
CA PHE A 20 -42.82 17.93 32.34
C PHE A 20 -41.33 17.57 32.36
N GLY A 21 -40.86 17.05 33.50
CA GLY A 21 -39.54 16.45 33.61
C GLY A 21 -39.53 15.06 32.98
N VAL A 22 -38.50 14.78 32.20
CA VAL A 22 -38.03 13.42 31.93
C VAL A 22 -36.53 13.46 32.18
N GLY A 23 -36.07 12.60 33.08
CA GLY A 23 -34.69 12.49 33.48
C GLY A 23 -33.81 12.08 32.30
N CYS A 24 -32.59 12.62 32.28
CA CYS A 24 -31.50 12.00 31.57
C CYS A 24 -31.16 10.70 32.29
N ASP A 25 -31.62 9.58 31.76
CA ASP A 25 -31.10 8.27 32.14
C ASP A 25 -30.06 7.88 31.08
N SER A 26 -28.80 7.93 31.51
CA SER A 26 -27.66 7.39 30.80
C SER A 26 -27.75 5.87 30.83
N ASN A 27 -28.11 5.26 29.71
CA ASN A 27 -27.88 3.85 29.44
C ASN A 27 -27.56 3.69 27.95
N ASP A 28 -26.31 4.02 27.62
CA ASP A 28 -25.69 3.53 26.39
C ASP A 28 -25.23 2.10 26.71
N SER A 29 -26.16 1.16 26.63
CA SER A 29 -25.83 -0.25 26.67
C SER A 29 -25.03 -0.55 25.42
N GLY A 30 -23.77 -0.93 25.60
CA GLY A 30 -22.91 -1.45 24.54
C GLY A 30 -23.54 -2.66 23.87
N GLU A 31 -24.37 -2.42 22.86
CA GLU A 31 -24.75 -3.41 21.89
C GLU A 31 -23.50 -3.71 21.07
N THR A 32 -22.89 -4.86 21.35
CA THR A 32 -21.93 -5.49 20.46
C THR A 32 -22.62 -5.60 19.09
N LYS A 33 -22.12 -4.86 18.09
CA LYS A 33 -22.54 -5.01 16.70
C LYS A 33 -22.44 -6.52 16.40
N PRO A 34 -23.50 -7.16 15.87
CA PRO A 34 -23.42 -8.58 15.55
C PRO A 34 -22.19 -8.83 14.65
N PRO A 35 -21.51 -9.98 14.78
CA PRO A 35 -20.42 -10.33 13.87
C PRO A 35 -20.91 -10.17 12.44
N LEU A 36 -20.11 -9.51 11.59
CA LEU A 36 -20.42 -9.36 10.18
C LEU A 36 -20.66 -10.76 9.59
N ASP A 37 -21.83 -10.97 8.97
CA ASP A 37 -22.14 -12.25 8.32
C ASP A 37 -21.52 -12.27 6.93
N PHE A 38 -20.22 -12.59 6.88
CA PHE A 38 -19.43 -12.60 5.64
C PHE A 38 -19.92 -13.58 4.58
N ALA A 39 -20.77 -14.55 4.98
CA ALA A 39 -21.40 -15.50 4.06
C ALA A 39 -22.30 -14.81 3.01
N GLU A 40 -22.74 -13.56 3.23
CA GLU A 40 -23.51 -12.79 2.25
C GLU A 40 -22.64 -12.07 1.19
N THR A 41 -21.32 -11.97 1.37
CA THR A 41 -20.42 -11.30 0.40
C THR A 41 -19.71 -12.25 -0.55
N ALA A 42 -19.63 -13.54 -0.22
CA ALA A 42 -18.96 -14.53 -1.06
C ALA A 42 -19.75 -14.80 -2.35
N ALA A 43 -19.06 -14.87 -3.49
CA ALA A 43 -19.65 -15.19 -4.78
C ALA A 43 -18.64 -15.86 -5.70
N ALA A 44 -19.00 -17.04 -6.22
CA ALA A 44 -18.22 -17.69 -7.27
C ALA A 44 -18.36 -16.93 -8.59
N CYS A 45 -17.28 -16.88 -9.36
CA CYS A 45 -17.26 -16.32 -10.70
C CYS A 45 -17.97 -17.25 -11.66
N THR A 46 -19.23 -16.93 -11.95
CA THR A 46 -20.08 -17.72 -12.84
C THR A 46 -20.67 -16.82 -13.90
N ASP A 47 -20.60 -17.28 -15.15
CA ASP A 47 -21.09 -16.53 -16.33
C ASP A 47 -20.52 -15.10 -16.44
N GLY A 48 -19.28 -14.89 -15.98
CA GLY A 48 -18.54 -13.62 -16.08
C GLY A 48 -18.75 -12.64 -14.93
N THR A 49 -19.44 -13.04 -13.86
CA THR A 49 -19.67 -12.20 -12.67
C THR A 49 -19.60 -12.98 -11.36
N ALA A 50 -19.12 -12.34 -10.31
CA ALA A 50 -19.17 -12.78 -8.92
C ALA A 50 -19.96 -11.73 -8.12
N GLY A 51 -21.27 -11.96 -7.96
CA GLY A 51 -22.17 -10.94 -7.43
C GLY A 51 -22.34 -9.79 -8.43
N GLU A 52 -21.96 -8.57 -8.03
CA GLU A 52 -21.99 -7.39 -8.91
C GLU A 52 -20.68 -7.15 -9.67
N TYR A 53 -19.62 -7.90 -9.36
CA TYR A 53 -18.28 -7.69 -9.89
C TYR A 53 -18.05 -8.53 -11.15
N PRO A 54 -17.71 -7.92 -12.30
CA PRO A 54 -17.18 -8.63 -13.45
C PRO A 54 -15.93 -9.43 -13.06
N CYS A 55 -15.83 -10.65 -13.56
CA CYS A 55 -14.71 -11.53 -13.23
C CYS A 55 -14.45 -12.55 -14.34
N ARG A 56 -13.24 -13.12 -14.29
CA ARG A 56 -12.87 -14.33 -15.04
C ARG A 56 -11.88 -15.13 -14.21
N ASN A 57 -12.24 -16.36 -13.87
CA ASN A 57 -11.41 -17.31 -13.10
C ASN A 57 -10.99 -16.81 -11.70
N VAL A 58 -11.70 -15.83 -11.13
CA VAL A 58 -11.42 -15.30 -9.79
C VAL A 58 -12.72 -15.19 -9.01
N ASP A 59 -12.83 -15.93 -7.91
CA ASP A 59 -13.97 -15.93 -7.01
C ASP A 59 -13.81 -14.88 -5.91
N LEU A 60 -14.93 -14.32 -5.45
CA LEU A 60 -14.99 -13.46 -4.26
C LEU A 60 -15.21 -14.34 -3.02
N LEU A 61 -14.27 -14.33 -2.09
CA LEU A 61 -14.39 -15.07 -0.83
C LEU A 61 -15.03 -14.23 0.28
N ALA A 62 -14.62 -12.96 0.39
CA ALA A 62 -15.18 -12.00 1.33
C ALA A 62 -14.85 -10.56 0.94
N ARG A 63 -15.62 -9.60 1.45
CA ARG A 63 -15.31 -8.18 1.36
C ARG A 63 -15.53 -7.48 2.71
N LEU A 64 -14.59 -6.65 3.12
CA LEU A 64 -14.76 -5.68 4.22
C LEU A 64 -14.81 -4.29 3.62
N SER A 65 -15.90 -3.55 3.85
CA SER A 65 -15.96 -2.14 3.45
C SER A 65 -14.97 -1.29 4.28
N PRO A 66 -14.63 -0.06 3.86
CA PRO A 66 -13.84 0.84 4.69
C PRO A 66 -14.45 1.06 6.09
N THR A 67 -15.78 1.07 6.21
CA THR A 67 -16.46 1.19 7.52
C THR A 67 -16.31 -0.06 8.37
N ASP A 68 -16.26 -1.25 7.77
CA ASP A 68 -15.99 -2.49 8.51
C ASP A 68 -14.55 -2.53 9.06
N LEU A 69 -13.63 -1.81 8.41
CA LEU A 69 -12.25 -1.58 8.84
C LEU A 69 -12.10 -0.37 9.79
N GLY A 70 -13.21 0.12 10.36
CA GLY A 70 -13.19 1.22 11.32
C GLY A 70 -12.99 2.62 10.74
N VAL A 71 -13.07 2.79 9.41
CA VAL A 71 -12.97 4.11 8.76
C VAL A 71 -14.31 4.82 8.83
N THR A 72 -14.38 5.88 9.64
CA THR A 72 -15.63 6.63 9.95
C THR A 72 -15.73 8.00 9.25
N SER A 73 -14.76 8.36 8.41
CA SER A 73 -14.78 9.61 7.65
C SER A 73 -15.88 9.61 6.57
N ALA A 74 -16.38 10.79 6.19
CA ALA A 74 -17.39 10.93 5.14
C ALA A 74 -16.92 10.43 3.76
N ASN A 75 -15.61 10.44 3.53
CA ASN A 75 -14.96 9.81 2.38
C ASN A 75 -14.16 8.62 2.92
N ALA A 76 -14.85 7.55 3.30
CA ALA A 76 -14.21 6.35 3.84
C ALA A 76 -13.49 5.60 2.72
N GLN A 77 -12.18 5.45 2.85
CA GLN A 77 -11.31 4.86 1.83
C GLN A 77 -10.15 4.13 2.52
N VAL A 78 -9.55 3.20 1.79
CA VAL A 78 -8.32 2.50 2.16
C VAL A 78 -7.28 2.73 1.06
N SER A 79 -6.03 2.44 1.37
CA SER A 79 -4.89 2.62 0.47
C SER A 79 -4.07 1.34 0.37
N ASP A 80 -2.77 1.40 0.64
CA ASP A 80 -1.85 0.28 0.51
C ASP A 80 -2.25 -0.94 1.36
N LEU A 81 -1.72 -2.09 1.00
CA LEU A 81 -2.01 -3.37 1.59
C LEU A 81 -0.75 -4.24 1.56
N TRP A 82 -0.46 -4.86 2.70
CA TRP A 82 0.50 -5.94 2.78
C TRP A 82 -0.07 -7.12 3.56
N GLY A 83 0.66 -8.22 3.59
CA GLY A 83 0.29 -9.41 4.33
C GLY A 83 1.41 -9.93 5.21
N TRP A 84 1.02 -10.62 6.28
CA TRP A 84 1.94 -11.32 7.17
C TRP A 84 1.38 -12.71 7.45
N THR A 85 2.18 -13.74 7.21
CA THR A 85 1.92 -15.07 7.75
C THR A 85 2.71 -15.21 9.03
N ASP A 86 2.03 -15.46 10.13
CA ASP A 86 2.67 -15.75 11.40
C ASP A 86 3.47 -17.06 11.29
N PRO A 87 4.82 -17.03 11.42
CA PRO A 87 5.64 -18.23 11.30
C PRO A 87 5.40 -19.24 12.43
N GLN A 88 4.76 -18.84 13.53
CA GLN A 88 4.48 -19.74 14.66
C GLN A 88 3.13 -20.45 14.55
N THR A 89 2.11 -19.76 14.03
CA THR A 89 0.72 -20.26 14.02
C THR A 89 0.19 -20.55 12.62
N SER A 90 0.89 -20.09 11.58
CA SER A 90 0.44 -20.05 10.19
C SER A 90 -0.82 -19.21 9.96
N ALA A 91 -1.24 -18.40 10.94
CA ALA A 91 -2.30 -17.43 10.75
C ALA A 91 -1.86 -16.37 9.73
N GLN A 92 -2.79 -15.98 8.86
CA GLN A 92 -2.55 -15.02 7.78
C GLN A 92 -3.27 -13.72 8.10
N TYR A 93 -2.58 -12.60 7.99
CA TYR A 93 -3.11 -11.29 8.35
C TYR A 93 -2.97 -10.31 7.19
N ALA A 94 -4.03 -9.56 6.91
CA ALA A 94 -3.98 -8.39 6.04
C ALA A 94 -3.68 -7.13 6.87
N LEU A 95 -2.75 -6.31 6.37
CA LEU A 95 -2.36 -5.02 6.94
C LEU A 95 -2.83 -3.95 5.96
N VAL A 96 -3.91 -3.25 6.29
CA VAL A 96 -4.60 -2.35 5.36
C VAL A 96 -4.42 -0.90 5.77
N GLY A 97 -3.76 -0.11 4.92
CA GLY A 97 -3.62 1.33 5.10
C GLY A 97 -4.97 2.05 4.97
N HIS A 98 -5.19 3.06 5.82
CA HIS A 98 -6.33 3.97 5.69
C HIS A 98 -5.97 5.36 6.25
N PRO A 99 -6.72 6.44 5.96
CA PRO A 99 -6.33 7.79 6.35
C PRO A 99 -6.06 8.00 7.85
N GLY A 100 -6.63 7.15 8.71
CA GLY A 100 -6.48 7.21 10.16
C GLY A 100 -5.43 6.27 10.75
N GLY A 101 -4.78 5.40 9.97
CA GLY A 101 -3.86 4.40 10.51
C GLY A 101 -3.70 3.16 9.64
N THR A 102 -3.35 2.04 10.26
CA THR A 102 -3.25 0.71 9.63
C THR A 102 -4.18 -0.25 10.34
N ALA A 103 -5.14 -0.82 9.61
CA ALA A 103 -6.05 -1.84 10.10
C ALA A 103 -5.41 -3.24 9.98
N PHE A 104 -5.65 -4.09 10.97
CA PHE A 104 -5.20 -5.48 10.99
C PHE A 104 -6.41 -6.40 10.90
N VAL A 105 -6.38 -7.32 9.93
CA VAL A 105 -7.48 -8.26 9.67
C VAL A 105 -6.90 -9.67 9.64
N ASP A 106 -7.41 -10.57 10.48
CA ASP A 106 -7.13 -12.00 10.35
C ASP A 106 -7.90 -12.54 9.14
N VAL A 107 -7.18 -13.10 8.17
CA VAL A 107 -7.71 -13.69 6.93
C VAL A 107 -7.43 -15.19 6.85
N SER A 108 -7.09 -15.83 7.98
CA SER A 108 -6.78 -17.27 8.06
C SER A 108 -7.97 -18.14 7.65
N ASP A 109 -9.20 -17.70 7.95
CA ASP A 109 -10.41 -18.16 7.26
C ASP A 109 -10.80 -17.08 6.24
N PRO A 110 -10.41 -17.22 4.96
CA PRO A 110 -10.58 -16.16 3.97
C PRO A 110 -12.05 -15.88 3.62
N ARG A 111 -12.98 -16.77 4.00
CA ARG A 111 -14.43 -16.55 3.84
C ARG A 111 -15.04 -15.85 5.05
N ARG A 112 -14.29 -15.72 6.16
CA ARG A 112 -14.75 -15.13 7.41
C ARG A 112 -13.66 -14.27 8.06
N PRO A 113 -13.14 -13.26 7.33
CA PRO A 113 -12.07 -12.41 7.85
C PRO A 113 -12.52 -11.65 9.10
N VAL A 114 -11.61 -11.43 10.05
CA VAL A 114 -11.92 -10.77 11.34
C VAL A 114 -11.09 -9.49 11.47
N TYR A 115 -11.76 -8.34 11.51
CA TYR A 115 -11.10 -7.06 11.81
C TYR A 115 -10.70 -7.01 13.29
N LEU A 116 -9.40 -7.12 13.56
CA LEU A 116 -8.83 -7.20 14.91
C LEU A 116 -8.67 -5.84 15.57
N GLY A 117 -8.47 -4.79 14.77
CA GLY A 117 -8.20 -3.46 15.28
C GLY A 117 -7.28 -2.65 14.38
N SER A 118 -6.88 -1.47 14.84
CA SER A 118 -6.04 -0.55 14.05
C SER A 118 -4.95 0.09 14.88
N LEU A 119 -3.79 0.29 14.27
CA LEU A 119 -2.72 1.16 14.74
C LEU A 119 -3.02 2.59 14.26
N PRO A 120 -3.35 3.55 15.15
CA PRO A 120 -3.61 4.92 14.76
C PRO A 120 -2.38 5.59 14.15
N SER A 121 -2.62 6.38 13.11
CA SER A 121 -1.58 7.18 12.45
C SER A 121 -0.95 8.17 13.40
N ARG A 122 0.38 8.22 13.37
CA ARG A 122 1.12 9.34 13.91
C ARG A 122 0.88 10.60 13.07
N GLY A 123 0.91 11.78 13.70
CA GLY A 123 0.59 13.06 13.03
C GLY A 123 -0.90 13.32 12.80
N GLY A 124 -1.77 12.36 13.14
CA GLY A 124 -3.22 12.47 12.99
C GLY A 124 -3.76 11.93 11.67
N PRO A 125 -5.09 11.90 11.50
CA PRO A 125 -5.70 11.39 10.28
C PRO A 125 -5.59 12.40 9.14
N GLY A 126 -5.46 11.92 7.90
CA GLY A 126 -5.62 12.77 6.71
C GLY A 126 -4.86 12.32 5.47
N ALA A 127 -3.68 11.73 5.65
CA ALA A 127 -2.91 11.17 4.54
C ALA A 127 -3.46 9.79 4.16
N ILE A 128 -3.95 9.66 2.93
CA ILE A 128 -4.36 8.37 2.38
C ILE A 128 -3.15 7.57 1.92
N GLN A 129 -2.13 8.21 1.34
CA GLN A 129 -0.88 7.58 0.95
C GLN A 129 -0.16 7.07 2.20
N ARG A 130 -0.10 5.75 2.29
CA ARG A 130 0.59 4.97 3.30
C ARG A 130 1.23 3.81 2.61
N ASP A 131 2.28 3.29 3.22
CA ASP A 131 2.87 2.05 2.78
C ASP A 131 3.28 1.23 3.99
N VAL A 132 3.06 -0.08 3.92
CA VAL A 132 3.41 -1.03 4.98
C VAL A 132 4.23 -2.18 4.42
N LYS A 133 5.33 -2.50 5.11
CA LYS A 133 6.13 -3.70 4.84
C LYS A 133 6.42 -4.44 6.14
N VAL A 134 6.75 -5.72 6.03
CA VAL A 134 6.96 -6.60 7.18
C VAL A 134 8.35 -7.18 7.19
N TYR A 135 9.01 -7.13 8.36
CA TYR A 135 10.29 -7.78 8.62
C TYR A 135 10.35 -8.26 10.07
N ASP A 136 10.81 -9.49 10.28
CA ASP A 136 10.99 -10.11 11.60
C ASP A 136 9.75 -9.98 12.52
N ASN A 137 8.57 -10.31 12.00
CA ASN A 137 7.27 -10.17 12.68
C ASN A 137 6.88 -8.74 13.10
N HIS A 138 7.50 -7.73 12.51
CA HIS A 138 7.14 -6.33 12.73
C HIS A 138 6.64 -5.70 11.43
N ALA A 139 5.56 -4.95 11.52
CA ALA A 139 5.13 -4.04 10.47
C ALA A 139 5.86 -2.71 10.62
N PHE A 140 6.37 -2.21 9.51
CA PHE A 140 6.97 -0.89 9.37
C PHE A 140 6.05 -0.07 8.47
N VAL A 141 5.54 1.04 9.00
CA VAL A 141 4.49 1.84 8.35
C VAL A 141 4.99 3.25 8.14
N VAL A 142 4.90 3.73 6.91
CA VAL A 142 5.14 5.13 6.53
C VAL A 142 3.87 5.78 5.98
N ALA A 143 3.88 7.11 5.87
CA ALA A 143 2.78 7.87 5.28
C ALA A 143 3.26 9.22 4.77
N GLU A 144 2.50 9.79 3.84
CA GLU A 144 2.67 11.19 3.39
C GLU A 144 2.06 12.18 4.39
N ALA A 145 2.53 12.14 5.63
CA ALA A 145 2.16 13.07 6.68
C ALA A 145 3.41 13.60 7.39
N ASP A 146 3.55 14.94 7.48
CA ASP A 146 4.79 15.62 7.87
C ASP A 146 5.39 15.20 9.23
N ASP A 147 4.59 14.71 10.18
CA ASP A 147 5.05 14.29 11.52
C ASP A 147 4.95 12.76 11.73
N HIS A 148 4.82 12.00 10.63
CA HIS A 148 4.59 10.56 10.69
C HIS A 148 5.86 9.78 11.02
N GLY A 149 6.95 10.01 10.29
CA GLY A 149 8.14 9.17 10.27
C GLY A 149 7.78 7.73 9.88
N MET A 150 8.45 6.76 10.51
CA MET A 150 8.12 5.34 10.39
C MET A 150 7.67 4.79 11.73
N GLN A 151 6.44 4.26 11.77
CA GLN A 151 5.92 3.52 12.92
C GLN A 151 6.35 2.06 12.81
N VAL A 152 6.70 1.44 13.93
CA VAL A 152 6.97 0.00 14.00
C VAL A 152 5.94 -0.65 14.92
N PHE A 153 5.36 -1.77 14.49
CA PHE A 153 4.37 -2.50 15.26
C PHE A 153 4.71 -3.99 15.30
N ASP A 154 4.71 -4.57 16.50
CA ASP A 154 4.94 -6.00 16.72
C ASP A 154 3.66 -6.79 16.39
N LEU A 155 3.68 -7.49 15.26
CA LEU A 155 2.54 -8.24 14.75
C LEU A 155 2.21 -9.46 15.61
N THR A 156 3.15 -9.94 16.42
CA THR A 156 2.90 -11.09 17.31
C THR A 156 1.86 -10.77 18.39
N THR A 157 1.63 -9.49 18.69
CA THR A 157 0.59 -9.03 19.61
C THR A 157 -0.83 -9.33 19.09
N LEU A 158 -1.00 -9.52 17.77
CA LEU A 158 -2.29 -9.88 17.17
C LEU A 158 -2.75 -11.29 17.57
N ARG A 159 -1.83 -12.17 17.99
CA ARG A 159 -2.14 -13.54 18.44
C ARG A 159 -3.03 -13.59 19.68
N ASP A 160 -2.96 -12.54 20.50
CA ASP A 160 -3.63 -12.47 21.80
C ASP A 160 -5.00 -11.75 21.69
N VAL A 161 -5.45 -11.42 20.48
CA VAL A 161 -6.72 -10.72 20.24
C VAL A 161 -7.83 -11.74 19.99
N ASP A 162 -8.61 -12.03 21.04
CA ASP A 162 -9.84 -12.81 20.88
C ASP A 162 -10.89 -12.03 20.08
N ALA A 163 -11.67 -12.71 19.23
CA ALA A 163 -12.70 -12.08 18.40
C ALA A 163 -13.77 -11.33 19.20
N GLY A 164 -13.98 -11.67 20.48
CA GLY A 164 -14.90 -10.96 21.38
C GLY A 164 -14.35 -9.63 21.92
N ASP A 165 -13.04 -9.44 21.88
CA ASP A 165 -12.33 -8.24 22.35
C ASP A 165 -11.93 -7.30 21.19
N ALA A 166 -12.21 -7.71 19.94
CA ALA A 166 -12.02 -6.92 18.74
C ALA A 166 -13.21 -5.96 18.49
N PRO A 167 -12.98 -4.80 17.84
CA PRO A 167 -11.68 -4.28 17.41
C PRO A 167 -10.93 -3.56 18.54
N GLN A 168 -9.61 -3.69 18.56
CA GLN A 168 -8.71 -2.99 19.48
C GLN A 168 -8.08 -1.73 18.84
N THR A 169 -7.65 -0.80 19.68
CA THR A 169 -6.77 0.31 19.28
C THR A 169 -5.36 0.00 19.76
N PHE A 170 -4.44 -0.22 18.83
CA PHE A 170 -3.06 -0.57 19.13
C PHE A 170 -2.18 0.66 19.36
N SER A 171 -0.97 0.45 19.84
CA SER A 171 0.09 1.46 19.96
C SER A 171 1.34 0.98 19.27
N GLU A 172 2.12 1.91 18.72
CA GLU A 172 3.40 1.60 18.07
C GLU A 172 4.40 1.00 19.08
N THR A 173 5.10 -0.06 18.67
CA THR A 173 6.22 -0.67 19.41
C THR A 173 7.40 0.28 19.47
N ALA A 174 7.68 0.96 18.36
CA ALA A 174 8.73 1.96 18.26
C ALA A 174 8.38 3.01 17.20
N HIS A 175 9.06 4.15 17.27
CA HIS A 175 8.94 5.23 16.30
C HIS A 175 10.32 5.66 15.81
N TYR A 176 10.45 5.78 14.49
CA TYR A 176 11.62 6.31 13.82
C TYR A 176 11.28 7.66 13.17
N GLY A 177 11.61 8.76 13.85
CA GLY A 177 11.25 10.13 13.46
C GLY A 177 12.36 10.93 12.78
N ARG A 178 13.25 10.30 12.02
CA ARG A 178 14.36 11.01 11.33
C ARG A 178 14.00 11.49 9.91
N PHE A 179 12.76 11.31 9.50
CA PHE A 179 12.14 11.98 8.35
C PHE A 179 10.70 12.31 8.74
N GLY A 180 10.10 13.26 8.02
CA GLY A 180 8.73 13.69 8.29
C GLY A 180 7.73 12.75 7.63
N ALA A 181 7.67 12.83 6.31
CA ALA A 181 6.80 12.06 5.46
C ALA A 181 7.59 11.22 4.45
N ALA A 182 7.04 10.07 4.06
CA ALA A 182 7.58 9.23 3.00
C ALA A 182 6.42 8.65 2.20
N HIS A 183 6.61 8.54 0.89
CA HIS A 183 5.60 8.02 -0.02
C HIS A 183 5.48 6.49 0.09
N ASN A 184 6.62 5.80 0.11
CA ASN A 184 6.70 4.35 0.08
C ASN A 184 7.83 3.81 0.97
N LEU A 185 7.81 2.50 1.22
CA LEU A 185 8.82 1.77 1.97
C LEU A 185 9.17 0.46 1.26
N ALA A 186 10.45 0.27 0.97
CA ALA A 186 10.99 -1.03 0.55
C ALA A 186 11.76 -1.68 1.71
N ILE A 187 11.70 -3.00 1.85
CA ILE A 187 12.54 -3.73 2.82
C ILE A 187 13.21 -4.92 2.13
N ASN A 188 14.55 -4.96 2.15
CA ASN A 188 15.29 -6.18 1.87
C ASN A 188 15.24 -7.05 3.14
N THR A 189 14.36 -8.05 3.12
CA THR A 189 14.07 -8.92 4.26
C THR A 189 15.18 -9.93 4.59
N GLU A 190 16.12 -10.15 3.68
CA GLU A 190 17.28 -11.02 3.95
C GLU A 190 18.36 -10.31 4.77
N THR A 191 18.49 -8.99 4.57
CA THR A 191 19.54 -8.18 5.21
C THR A 191 19.02 -7.35 6.37
N GLY A 192 17.70 -7.15 6.49
CA GLY A 192 17.10 -6.31 7.52
C GLY A 192 17.35 -4.81 7.29
N PHE A 193 17.42 -4.39 6.02
CA PHE A 193 17.51 -2.99 5.63
C PHE A 193 16.21 -2.51 4.97
N ALA A 194 15.64 -1.47 5.56
CA ALA A 194 14.50 -0.75 5.03
C ALA A 194 14.95 0.53 4.31
N TYR A 195 14.18 0.97 3.32
CA TYR A 195 14.43 2.15 2.52
C TYR A 195 13.13 2.92 2.33
N ALA A 196 13.00 4.04 3.05
CA ALA A 196 11.89 4.97 2.83
C ALA A 196 12.21 5.85 1.62
N VAL A 197 11.23 6.08 0.75
CA VAL A 197 11.38 6.86 -0.49
C VAL A 197 10.28 7.92 -0.62
N GLY A 198 10.43 8.86 -1.56
CA GLY A 198 9.50 9.97 -1.75
C GLY A 198 9.48 10.94 -0.57
N LEU A 199 10.65 11.16 0.04
CA LEU A 199 10.76 11.83 1.33
C LEU A 199 10.44 13.32 1.25
N HIS A 200 9.74 13.82 2.27
CA HIS A 200 9.50 15.24 2.47
C HIS A 200 9.32 15.57 3.96
N GLY A 201 9.18 16.85 4.29
CA GLY A 201 9.08 17.35 5.67
C GLY A 201 10.40 17.89 6.24
N GLU A 202 10.29 18.70 7.30
CA GLU A 202 11.43 19.45 7.88
C GLU A 202 12.46 18.57 8.59
N GLN A 203 12.07 17.36 9.00
CA GLN A 203 12.91 16.40 9.73
C GLN A 203 13.84 15.63 8.79
N THR A 204 13.53 15.58 7.49
CA THR A 204 14.30 14.84 6.49
C THR A 204 15.69 15.46 6.33
N PRO A 205 16.78 14.68 6.50
CA PRO A 205 18.12 15.23 6.39
C PRO A 205 18.33 15.76 4.97
N ALA A 206 18.88 16.97 4.85
CA ALA A 206 19.13 17.59 3.55
C ALA A 206 20.01 16.73 2.62
N SER A 207 20.84 15.85 3.19
CA SER A 207 21.67 14.89 2.44
C SER A 207 20.88 13.78 1.76
N CYS A 208 19.61 13.55 2.12
CA CYS A 208 18.80 12.47 1.58
C CYS A 208 17.93 12.92 0.41
N GLY A 209 17.61 14.22 0.34
CA GLY A 209 16.70 14.74 -0.66
C GLY A 209 15.36 13.98 -0.64
N PRO A 210 14.68 13.90 -1.79
CA PRO A 210 13.44 13.13 -1.94
C PRO A 210 13.64 11.64 -2.28
N GLY A 211 14.89 11.17 -2.36
CA GLY A 211 15.23 9.81 -2.76
C GLY A 211 15.14 8.81 -1.60
N TYR A 212 16.14 7.95 -1.49
CA TYR A 212 16.25 6.90 -0.49
C TYR A 212 16.74 7.42 0.86
N HIS A 213 16.06 6.99 1.92
CA HIS A 213 16.52 7.03 3.29
C HIS A 213 16.62 5.60 3.83
N GLY A 214 17.86 5.11 3.93
CA GLY A 214 18.17 3.77 4.41
C GLY A 214 18.15 3.67 5.93
N VAL A 215 17.48 2.64 6.45
CA VAL A 215 17.31 2.35 7.87
C VAL A 215 17.69 0.89 8.13
N ASP A 216 18.60 0.67 9.07
CA ASP A 216 18.86 -0.65 9.63
C ASP A 216 17.72 -1.01 10.60
N VAL A 217 16.98 -2.06 10.26
CA VAL A 217 15.83 -2.57 11.02
C VAL A 217 16.09 -3.96 11.61
N THR A 218 17.34 -4.43 11.63
CA THR A 218 17.74 -5.73 12.21
C THR A 218 17.37 -5.86 13.69
N ALA A 219 17.23 -4.73 14.40
CA ALA A 219 16.56 -4.64 15.69
C ALA A 219 15.25 -3.83 15.51
N PRO A 220 14.10 -4.48 15.22
CA PRO A 220 12.87 -3.78 14.82
C PRO A 220 12.39 -2.72 15.82
N ALA A 221 12.51 -2.99 17.13
CA ALA A 221 12.12 -2.05 18.18
C ALA A 221 13.10 -0.87 18.36
N SER A 222 14.20 -0.81 17.59
CA SER A 222 15.19 0.27 17.67
C SER A 222 15.83 0.58 16.31
N PRO A 223 15.06 0.98 15.27
CA PRO A 223 15.59 1.24 13.93
C PRO A 223 16.67 2.32 13.93
N GLN A 224 17.72 2.14 13.12
CA GLN A 224 18.85 3.07 13.06
C GLN A 224 19.05 3.64 11.66
N PHE A 225 19.40 4.92 11.59
CA PHE A 225 19.83 5.53 10.34
C PHE A 225 21.04 4.80 9.77
N SER A 226 21.03 4.50 8.46
CA SER A 226 22.16 3.87 7.77
C SER A 226 22.78 4.80 6.73
N THR A 227 22.03 5.19 5.71
CA THR A 227 22.55 5.92 4.56
C THR A 227 21.44 6.68 3.84
N CYS A 228 21.81 7.50 2.88
CA CYS A 228 20.87 8.09 1.94
C CYS A 228 21.44 8.08 0.52
N HIS A 229 20.55 8.08 -0.45
CA HIS A 229 20.89 8.13 -1.86
C HIS A 229 19.80 8.87 -2.64
N SER A 230 20.19 9.63 -3.66
CA SER A 230 19.23 10.25 -4.57
C SER A 230 19.58 9.83 -5.98
N SER A 231 18.55 9.45 -6.74
CA SER A 231 18.72 9.08 -8.12
C SER A 231 19.21 10.25 -8.97
N THR A 232 19.81 9.98 -10.13
CA THR A 232 20.01 11.01 -11.16
C THR A 232 18.75 11.26 -12.00
N LEU A 233 17.70 10.47 -11.81
CA LEU A 233 16.37 10.65 -12.39
C LEU A 233 15.50 11.58 -11.51
N GLY A 234 14.18 11.48 -11.63
CA GLY A 234 13.19 12.35 -11.00
C GLY A 234 12.77 13.51 -11.89
N ARG A 235 11.50 13.91 -11.76
CA ARG A 235 10.98 15.10 -12.44
C ARG A 235 11.75 16.32 -11.95
N GLN A 236 12.11 17.19 -12.89
CA GLN A 236 12.98 18.34 -12.62
C GLN A 236 14.42 17.98 -12.17
N GLY A 237 14.83 16.70 -12.28
CA GLY A 237 16.18 16.25 -11.90
C GLY A 237 16.45 16.39 -10.40
N ASN A 238 15.43 16.17 -9.57
CA ASN A 238 15.48 16.30 -8.12
C ASN A 238 15.94 15.03 -7.39
N GLY A 239 16.11 13.91 -8.10
CA GLY A 239 16.46 12.61 -7.54
C GLY A 239 15.34 11.96 -6.71
N TYR A 240 14.08 12.29 -7.00
CA TYR A 240 12.91 11.67 -6.37
C TYR A 240 12.79 10.22 -6.81
N THR A 241 12.56 9.35 -5.82
CA THR A 241 12.19 7.94 -6.02
C THR A 241 10.80 7.76 -5.47
N HIS A 242 9.88 7.25 -6.30
CA HIS A 242 8.48 7.08 -5.93
C HIS A 242 8.25 5.77 -5.18
N ASP A 243 8.74 4.69 -5.75
CA ASP A 243 8.67 3.33 -5.22
C ASP A 243 9.98 2.61 -5.58
N ALA A 244 10.31 1.54 -4.86
CA ALA A 244 11.44 0.70 -5.16
C ALA A 244 11.21 -0.75 -4.72
N GLN A 245 11.81 -1.68 -5.44
CA GLN A 245 12.02 -3.03 -4.94
C GLN A 245 13.49 -3.21 -4.55
N CYS A 246 13.75 -3.52 -3.28
CA CYS A 246 15.10 -3.76 -2.77
C CYS A 246 15.27 -5.22 -2.35
N THR A 247 16.24 -5.91 -2.94
CA THR A 247 16.48 -7.33 -2.73
C THR A 247 17.96 -7.65 -2.67
N THR A 248 18.32 -8.84 -2.17
CA THR A 248 19.64 -9.39 -2.41
C THR A 248 19.62 -9.96 -3.82
N TYR A 249 20.46 -9.44 -4.70
CA TYR A 249 20.43 -9.83 -6.10
C TYR A 249 20.93 -11.27 -6.27
N THR A 250 20.10 -12.12 -6.87
CA THR A 250 20.41 -13.53 -7.17
C THR A 250 20.28 -13.84 -8.66
N GLY A 251 20.03 -12.82 -9.48
CA GLY A 251 19.80 -12.94 -10.91
C GLY A 251 21.04 -13.28 -11.75
N PRO A 252 20.92 -13.14 -13.08
CA PRO A 252 21.92 -13.59 -14.04
C PRO A 252 23.19 -12.73 -14.12
N ASP A 253 23.18 -11.49 -13.62
CA ASP A 253 24.38 -10.65 -13.59
C ASP A 253 25.37 -11.12 -12.51
N GLU A 254 26.45 -11.77 -12.93
CA GLU A 254 27.44 -12.36 -12.00
C GLU A 254 28.26 -11.29 -11.26
N ASP A 255 28.38 -10.06 -11.80
CA ASP A 255 29.21 -9.01 -11.18
C ASP A 255 28.54 -8.45 -9.91
N HIS A 256 27.21 -8.52 -9.85
CA HIS A 256 26.39 -7.98 -8.75
C HIS A 256 25.71 -9.06 -7.89
N ARG A 257 25.92 -10.34 -8.18
CA ARG A 257 25.28 -11.43 -7.42
C ARG A 257 25.66 -11.41 -5.93
N GLY A 258 24.65 -11.41 -5.08
CA GLY A 258 24.75 -11.32 -3.63
C GLY A 258 24.77 -9.89 -3.08
N ALA A 259 24.79 -8.87 -3.94
CA ALA A 259 24.72 -7.48 -3.53
C ALA A 259 23.28 -7.08 -3.15
N PRO A 260 23.08 -6.20 -2.15
CA PRO A 260 21.79 -5.57 -1.89
C PRO A 260 21.50 -4.49 -2.95
N ILE A 261 20.66 -4.82 -3.93
CA ILE A 261 20.29 -3.95 -5.05
C ILE A 261 18.87 -3.43 -4.86
N CYS A 262 18.65 -2.15 -5.15
CA CYS A 262 17.32 -1.55 -5.29
C CYS A 262 17.05 -1.15 -6.74
N PHE A 263 15.86 -1.50 -7.22
CA PHE A 263 15.29 -1.11 -8.50
C PHE A 263 14.24 -0.02 -8.23
N GLY A 264 14.54 1.22 -8.60
CA GLY A 264 13.71 2.39 -8.31
C GLY A 264 12.86 2.84 -9.49
N ALA A 265 11.58 3.11 -9.22
CA ALA A 265 10.69 3.83 -10.13
C ALA A 265 10.79 5.34 -9.83
N ASP A 266 11.58 6.05 -10.64
CA ASP A 266 12.03 7.42 -10.33
C ASP A 266 11.35 8.48 -11.20
N GLU A 267 10.03 8.37 -11.38
CA GLU A 267 9.10 9.26 -12.12
C GLU A 267 9.36 9.42 -13.62
N THR A 268 10.60 9.18 -14.08
CA THR A 268 11.11 9.46 -15.43
C THR A 268 11.82 8.25 -16.05
N GLY A 269 11.92 7.15 -15.30
CA GLY A 269 12.57 5.91 -15.72
C GLY A 269 12.86 4.97 -14.54
N LEU A 270 13.57 3.89 -14.84
CA LEU A 270 14.11 2.92 -13.90
C LEU A 270 15.51 3.35 -13.45
N SER A 271 15.80 3.29 -12.15
CA SER A 271 17.17 3.30 -11.62
C SER A 271 17.53 1.96 -10.99
N ILE A 272 18.81 1.63 -11.03
CA ILE A 272 19.37 0.45 -10.34
C ILE A 272 20.50 0.94 -9.45
N THR A 273 20.41 0.65 -8.16
CA THR A 273 21.33 1.16 -7.14
C THR A 273 21.85 0.02 -6.26
N ASP A 274 23.17 -0.06 -6.13
CA ASP A 274 23.88 -0.97 -5.23
C ASP A 274 24.15 -0.29 -3.87
N PHE A 275 23.64 -0.91 -2.81
CA PHE A 275 23.80 -0.48 -1.43
C PHE A 275 24.83 -1.29 -0.63
N SER A 276 25.74 -2.02 -1.31
CA SER A 276 26.79 -2.83 -0.68
C SER A 276 27.67 -2.01 0.27
N ASP A 277 28.17 -0.86 -0.19
CA ASP A 277 28.87 0.11 0.65
C ASP A 277 27.93 1.27 1.00
N LYS A 278 27.38 1.22 2.22
CA LYS A 278 26.46 2.25 2.73
C LYS A 278 27.11 3.63 2.88
N SER A 279 28.45 3.72 2.86
CA SER A 279 29.16 5.00 2.89
C SER A 279 29.43 5.58 1.50
N ASP A 280 29.29 4.76 0.46
CA ASP A 280 29.51 5.10 -0.94
C ASP A 280 28.53 4.33 -1.85
N VAL A 281 27.24 4.67 -1.74
CA VAL A 281 26.17 4.04 -2.51
C VAL A 281 26.39 4.29 -4.00
N GLN A 282 26.32 3.23 -4.81
CA GLN A 282 26.57 3.31 -6.24
C GLN A 282 25.25 3.21 -7.01
N GLN A 283 24.94 4.20 -7.84
CA GLN A 283 23.90 4.06 -8.84
C GLN A 283 24.52 3.42 -10.08
N LEU A 284 24.20 2.15 -10.32
CA LEU A 284 24.74 1.35 -11.43
C LEU A 284 24.24 1.89 -12.77
N ALA A 285 22.92 2.04 -12.88
CA ALA A 285 22.28 2.47 -14.12
C ALA A 285 21.04 3.33 -13.89
N THR A 286 20.69 4.09 -14.92
CA THR A 286 19.38 4.71 -15.08
C THR A 286 18.94 4.53 -16.53
N THR A 287 17.70 4.13 -16.75
CA THR A 287 17.17 3.85 -18.09
C THR A 287 15.75 4.38 -18.22
N GLY A 288 15.52 5.13 -19.30
CA GLY A 288 14.20 5.62 -19.68
C GLY A 288 13.54 4.77 -20.76
N TYR A 289 12.30 5.10 -21.06
CA TYR A 289 11.49 4.48 -22.11
C TYR A 289 10.67 5.56 -22.84
N PRO A 290 10.12 5.32 -24.03
CA PRO A 290 9.29 6.32 -24.70
C PRO A 290 7.95 6.52 -23.99
N ASP A 291 7.39 7.72 -24.16
CA ASP A 291 6.05 8.08 -23.68
C ASP A 291 5.90 7.97 -22.15
N VAL A 292 6.93 8.35 -21.38
CA VAL A 292 6.88 8.34 -19.91
C VAL A 292 5.87 9.35 -19.40
N GLY A 293 4.87 8.88 -18.67
CA GLY A 293 4.00 9.71 -17.85
C GLY A 293 4.61 9.92 -16.48
N TYR A 294 4.76 8.83 -15.73
CA TYR A 294 5.21 8.73 -14.36
C TYR A 294 5.62 7.29 -14.03
N ALA A 295 6.90 6.94 -14.20
CA ALA A 295 7.43 5.65 -13.73
C ALA A 295 7.10 5.49 -12.24
N HIS A 296 6.20 4.56 -11.91
CA HIS A 296 5.46 4.60 -10.66
C HIS A 296 5.87 3.51 -9.67
N GLN A 297 5.73 2.24 -10.07
CA GLN A 297 6.08 1.07 -9.27
C GLN A 297 6.43 -0.09 -10.19
N GLY A 298 7.28 -1.00 -9.72
CA GLY A 298 7.59 -2.21 -10.47
C GLY A 298 8.15 -3.33 -9.61
N TRP A 299 8.27 -4.51 -10.21
CA TRP A 299 8.74 -5.72 -9.56
C TRP A 299 9.54 -6.61 -10.52
N LEU A 300 10.58 -7.26 -9.99
CA LEU A 300 11.43 -8.22 -10.67
C LEU A 300 10.69 -9.54 -10.87
N SER A 301 10.93 -10.22 -12.00
CA SER A 301 10.67 -11.66 -12.12
C SER A 301 11.41 -12.46 -11.04
N ASP A 302 10.92 -13.66 -10.75
CA ASP A 302 11.51 -14.53 -9.71
C ASP A 302 13.00 -14.88 -9.98
N ASP A 303 13.39 -14.99 -11.26
CA ASP A 303 14.78 -15.18 -11.68
C ASP A 303 15.61 -13.88 -11.71
N GLN A 304 14.99 -12.75 -11.34
CA GLN A 304 15.54 -11.40 -11.30
C GLN A 304 16.19 -10.94 -12.61
N ARG A 305 15.70 -11.47 -13.74
CA ARG A 305 16.17 -11.10 -15.08
C ARG A 305 15.32 -10.00 -15.72
N TYR A 306 14.04 -9.94 -15.41
CA TYR A 306 13.12 -8.96 -15.97
C TYR A 306 12.57 -8.07 -14.88
N PHE A 307 12.41 -6.78 -15.16
CA PHE A 307 11.71 -5.84 -14.28
C PHE A 307 10.48 -5.30 -14.99
N TYR A 308 9.32 -5.52 -14.38
CA TYR A 308 8.03 -5.06 -14.89
C TYR A 308 7.68 -3.74 -14.18
N LEU A 309 7.41 -2.69 -14.95
CA LEU A 309 7.21 -1.33 -14.46
C LEU A 309 5.88 -0.76 -14.97
N GLY A 310 5.07 -0.22 -14.07
CA GLY A 310 3.89 0.58 -14.36
C GLY A 310 4.21 2.08 -14.53
N ASP A 311 3.35 2.78 -15.29
CA ASP A 311 3.41 4.21 -15.55
C ASP A 311 2.06 4.89 -15.25
N GLU A 312 1.87 5.32 -14.01
CA GLU A 312 0.56 5.75 -13.46
C GLU A 312 -0.07 6.99 -14.15
N LEU A 313 0.67 7.71 -14.99
CA LEU A 313 0.13 8.93 -15.62
C LEU A 313 0.12 8.90 -17.14
N ASP A 314 0.52 7.82 -17.80
CA ASP A 314 0.60 7.79 -19.26
C ASP A 314 -0.78 7.73 -19.95
N GLU A 315 -1.78 7.02 -19.43
CA GLU A 315 -3.13 6.98 -19.98
C GLU A 315 -3.86 8.29 -19.70
N ARG A 316 -3.72 8.82 -18.47
CA ARG A 316 -4.35 10.08 -18.07
C ARG A 316 -3.85 11.27 -18.89
N GLN A 317 -2.59 11.23 -19.30
CA GLN A 317 -1.99 12.23 -20.18
C GLN A 317 -2.27 11.97 -21.68
N GLY A 318 -2.86 10.82 -22.01
CA GLY A 318 -3.13 10.41 -23.39
C GLY A 318 -1.87 10.08 -24.20
N LEU A 319 -0.79 9.73 -23.52
CA LEU A 319 0.46 9.27 -24.13
C LEU A 319 0.30 7.85 -24.69
N VAL A 320 -0.49 7.03 -24.01
CA VAL A 320 -0.94 5.72 -24.47
C VAL A 320 -2.47 5.62 -24.41
N GLN A 321 -3.03 4.63 -25.11
CA GLN A 321 -4.50 4.45 -25.16
C GLN A 321 -5.04 3.54 -24.07
N ASN A 322 -4.27 2.51 -23.72
CA ASN A 322 -4.65 1.45 -22.81
C ASN A 322 -3.52 1.24 -21.79
N THR A 323 -3.90 0.65 -20.65
CA THR A 323 -3.02 0.23 -19.56
C THR A 323 -1.71 -0.37 -20.06
N ARG A 324 -0.56 0.04 -19.54
CA ARG A 324 0.74 -0.39 -20.06
C ARG A 324 1.71 -0.83 -18.97
N THR A 325 2.23 -2.04 -19.12
CA THR A 325 3.38 -2.53 -18.35
C THR A 325 4.63 -2.50 -19.23
N VAL A 326 5.65 -1.76 -18.82
CA VAL A 326 6.97 -1.69 -19.48
C VAL A 326 7.86 -2.79 -18.93
N ILE A 327 8.52 -3.54 -19.81
CA ILE A 327 9.31 -4.72 -19.44
C ILE A 327 10.78 -4.41 -19.75
N PHE A 328 11.62 -4.39 -18.72
CA PHE A 328 13.07 -4.26 -18.85
C PHE A 328 13.73 -5.63 -18.75
N ASP A 329 14.66 -5.93 -19.65
CA ASP A 329 15.67 -6.97 -19.44
C ASP A 329 16.82 -6.34 -18.64
N VAL A 330 17.01 -6.84 -17.43
CA VAL A 330 18.05 -6.43 -16.46
C VAL A 330 19.08 -7.55 -16.29
N THR A 331 19.36 -8.30 -17.36
CA THR A 331 20.43 -9.32 -17.36
C THR A 331 21.81 -8.72 -17.07
N ASP A 332 22.02 -7.47 -17.49
CA ASP A 332 23.16 -6.63 -17.17
C ASP A 332 22.62 -5.41 -16.40
N LEU A 333 22.93 -5.32 -15.10
CA LEU A 333 22.44 -4.27 -14.22
C LEU A 333 23.07 -2.90 -14.51
N ASP A 334 24.20 -2.88 -15.22
CA ASP A 334 24.89 -1.65 -15.63
C ASP A 334 24.34 -1.09 -16.95
N ASP A 335 23.61 -1.89 -17.74
CA ASP A 335 22.99 -1.49 -19.02
C ASP A 335 21.60 -2.11 -19.24
N PRO A 336 20.59 -1.83 -18.38
CA PRO A 336 19.26 -2.41 -18.52
C PRO A 336 18.56 -1.91 -19.78
N GLN A 337 17.85 -2.80 -20.48
CA GLN A 337 17.24 -2.51 -21.78
C GLN A 337 15.73 -2.74 -21.77
N VAL A 338 14.96 -1.95 -22.52
CA VAL A 338 13.54 -2.26 -22.74
C VAL A 338 13.42 -3.50 -23.64
N ALA A 339 12.83 -4.55 -23.08
CA ALA A 339 12.61 -5.83 -23.75
C ALA A 339 11.25 -5.92 -24.45
N GLY A 340 10.24 -5.25 -23.90
CA GLY A 340 8.87 -5.32 -24.40
C GLY A 340 7.93 -4.38 -23.66
N THR A 341 6.67 -4.39 -24.11
CA THR A 341 5.56 -3.75 -23.40
C THR A 341 4.34 -4.63 -23.49
N TYR A 342 3.63 -4.81 -22.37
CA TYR A 342 2.29 -5.36 -22.34
C TYR A 342 1.27 -4.21 -22.45
N ARG A 343 0.14 -4.48 -23.10
CA ARG A 343 -0.99 -3.55 -23.18
C ARG A 343 -2.27 -4.24 -22.75
N GLY A 344 -2.90 -3.71 -21.72
CA GLY A 344 -4.15 -4.20 -21.17
C GLY A 344 -5.36 -3.96 -22.09
N PRO A 345 -6.51 -4.58 -21.79
CA PRO A 345 -7.71 -4.49 -22.61
C PRO A 345 -8.48 -3.17 -22.45
N THR A 346 -8.18 -2.37 -21.41
CA THR A 346 -8.95 -1.18 -21.03
C THR A 346 -8.08 0.09 -21.01
N PRO A 347 -8.68 1.29 -20.99
CA PRO A 347 -7.97 2.56 -20.82
C PRO A 347 -7.76 2.94 -19.35
N ALA A 348 -7.94 2.01 -18.40
CA ALA A 348 -7.72 2.29 -16.99
C ALA A 348 -6.23 2.52 -16.71
N THR A 349 -5.95 3.27 -15.64
CA THR A 349 -4.59 3.56 -15.21
C THR A 349 -4.00 2.36 -14.48
N ASP A 350 -2.79 1.94 -14.86
CA ASP A 350 -2.03 0.98 -14.04
C ASP A 350 -1.54 1.63 -12.74
N HIS A 351 -1.22 0.81 -11.74
CA HIS A 351 -0.72 1.34 -10.47
C HIS A 351 0.32 0.43 -9.82
N ASN A 352 -0.10 -0.68 -9.22
CA ASN A 352 0.79 -1.59 -8.51
C ASN A 352 0.76 -2.97 -9.16
N LEU A 353 1.92 -3.56 -9.37
CA LEU A 353 2.08 -4.92 -9.85
C LEU A 353 3.12 -5.69 -9.05
N TYR A 354 2.92 -7.01 -8.97
CA TYR A 354 3.85 -7.92 -8.32
C TYR A 354 3.98 -9.22 -9.11
N THR A 355 5.17 -9.82 -9.08
CA THR A 355 5.40 -11.15 -9.64
C THR A 355 5.27 -12.20 -8.55
N ARG A 356 4.81 -13.39 -8.93
CA ARG A 356 4.97 -14.62 -8.13
C ARG A 356 5.01 -15.80 -9.09
N GLY A 357 6.16 -16.47 -9.19
CA GLY A 357 6.39 -17.47 -10.22
C GLY A 357 6.36 -16.83 -11.61
N GLU A 358 5.71 -17.52 -12.55
CA GLU A 358 5.49 -17.04 -13.93
C GLU A 358 4.17 -16.26 -14.06
N THR A 359 3.76 -15.54 -13.01
CA THR A 359 2.48 -14.80 -12.99
C THR A 359 2.69 -13.37 -12.51
N LEU A 360 2.05 -12.43 -13.21
CA LEU A 360 1.94 -11.02 -12.81
C LEU A 360 0.56 -10.75 -12.25
N TYR A 361 0.51 -10.08 -11.10
CA TYR A 361 -0.71 -9.62 -10.46
C TYR A 361 -0.69 -8.10 -10.47
N GLU A 362 -1.61 -7.47 -11.19
CA GLU A 362 -1.70 -6.02 -11.35
C GLU A 362 -2.99 -5.49 -10.71
N ALA A 363 -2.88 -4.43 -9.91
CA ALA A 363 -3.98 -3.63 -9.44
C ALA A 363 -4.05 -2.37 -10.32
N ASN A 364 -5.01 -2.34 -11.24
CA ASN A 364 -5.13 -1.30 -12.25
C ASN A 364 -6.38 -0.45 -11.99
N TYR A 365 -6.37 0.28 -10.87
CA TYR A 365 -7.40 1.20 -10.42
C TYR A 365 -8.82 0.76 -10.82
N ARG A 366 -9.44 1.47 -11.76
CA ARG A 366 -10.84 1.28 -12.15
C ARG A 366 -11.13 -0.01 -12.91
N SER A 367 -10.10 -0.72 -13.35
CA SER A 367 -10.25 -2.02 -14.00
C SER A 367 -9.98 -3.19 -13.04
N GLY A 368 -9.64 -2.90 -11.78
CA GLY A 368 -9.46 -3.88 -10.72
C GLY A 368 -8.21 -4.73 -10.84
N LEU A 369 -8.31 -5.98 -10.36
CA LEU A 369 -7.24 -6.96 -10.41
C LEU A 369 -7.14 -7.57 -11.81
N ARG A 370 -5.94 -7.54 -12.39
CA ARG A 370 -5.56 -8.23 -13.62
C ARG A 370 -4.49 -9.26 -13.30
N ILE A 371 -4.63 -10.48 -13.83
CA ILE A 371 -3.68 -11.56 -13.62
C ILE A 371 -3.19 -12.03 -14.98
N LEU A 372 -1.87 -11.94 -15.20
CA LEU A 372 -1.22 -12.27 -16.46
C LEU A 372 -0.33 -13.50 -16.29
N ASP A 373 -0.38 -14.42 -17.25
CA ASP A 373 0.64 -15.45 -17.46
C ASP A 373 1.86 -14.78 -18.09
N ALA A 374 3.01 -14.89 -17.43
CA ALA A 374 4.29 -14.34 -17.84
C ALA A 374 5.35 -15.43 -18.06
N SER A 375 4.92 -16.64 -18.45
CA SER A 375 5.82 -17.72 -18.88
C SER A 375 6.67 -17.34 -20.10
N ASP A 376 6.14 -16.50 -21.00
CA ASP A 376 6.97 -15.61 -21.84
C ASP A 376 7.08 -14.24 -21.13
N PRO A 377 8.23 -13.94 -20.49
CA PRO A 377 8.36 -12.74 -19.69
C PRO A 377 8.34 -11.45 -20.52
N THR A 378 8.49 -11.54 -21.85
CA THR A 378 8.48 -10.37 -22.74
C THR A 378 7.14 -10.14 -23.44
N ALA A 379 6.22 -11.09 -23.31
CA ALA A 379 4.90 -11.07 -23.93
C ALA A 379 3.85 -11.72 -23.02
N PRO A 380 3.59 -11.16 -21.82
CA PRO A 380 2.60 -11.72 -20.91
C PRO A 380 1.18 -11.60 -21.46
N GLU A 381 0.29 -12.52 -21.05
CA GLU A 381 -1.10 -12.60 -21.52
C GLU A 381 -2.08 -12.64 -20.34
N GLU A 382 -3.19 -11.87 -20.40
CA GLU A 382 -4.20 -11.88 -19.34
C GLU A 382 -4.97 -13.21 -19.29
N VAL A 383 -4.87 -13.92 -18.17
CA VAL A 383 -5.53 -15.22 -17.93
C VAL A 383 -6.72 -15.15 -16.97
N ALA A 384 -6.76 -14.14 -16.10
CA ALA A 384 -7.81 -13.96 -15.12
C ALA A 384 -7.97 -12.49 -14.70
N PHE A 385 -9.14 -12.11 -14.19
CA PHE A 385 -9.36 -10.77 -13.65
C PHE A 385 -10.51 -10.76 -12.63
N PHE A 386 -10.50 -9.74 -11.77
CA PHE A 386 -11.61 -9.40 -10.88
C PHE A 386 -11.75 -7.89 -10.78
N ASP A 387 -12.85 -7.36 -11.31
CA ASP A 387 -13.10 -5.92 -11.35
C ASP A 387 -13.78 -5.45 -10.06
N VAL A 388 -13.01 -4.81 -9.18
CA VAL A 388 -13.50 -4.25 -7.91
C VAL A 388 -14.24 -2.91 -8.08
N TYR A 389 -14.26 -2.34 -9.30
CA TYR A 389 -14.86 -1.06 -9.65
C TYR A 389 -15.72 -1.16 -10.94
N PRO A 390 -16.88 -1.84 -10.89
CA PRO A 390 -17.67 -2.17 -12.07
C PRO A 390 -18.34 -0.98 -12.79
N GLN A 391 -18.14 0.25 -12.30
CA GLN A 391 -18.82 1.44 -12.82
C GLN A 391 -18.30 1.87 -14.20
N ASP A 392 -16.98 1.87 -14.39
CA ASP A 392 -16.31 2.20 -15.65
C ASP A 392 -14.80 1.88 -15.58
N ASP A 393 -14.13 1.78 -16.73
CA ASP A 393 -12.67 1.58 -16.84
C ASP A 393 -11.90 2.86 -17.21
N ALA A 394 -12.35 4.06 -16.82
CA ALA A 394 -11.67 5.29 -17.23
C ALA A 394 -10.30 5.47 -16.56
N ALA A 395 -9.40 6.22 -17.22
CA ALA A 395 -8.09 6.62 -16.69
C ALA A 395 -8.24 7.57 -15.48
N ALA A 396 -8.36 6.98 -14.28
CA ALA A 396 -8.59 7.65 -13.00
C ALA A 396 -8.16 6.73 -11.85
N PHE A 397 -8.09 7.29 -10.63
CA PHE A 397 -7.46 6.65 -9.47
C PHE A 397 -8.43 5.93 -8.53
N ASP A 398 -9.73 5.84 -8.84
CA ASP A 398 -10.66 5.06 -8.03
C ASP A 398 -10.51 3.57 -8.31
N GLY A 399 -10.90 2.68 -7.39
CA GLY A 399 -10.82 1.24 -7.61
C GLY A 399 -9.62 0.61 -6.90
N ALA A 400 -8.97 -0.39 -7.50
CA ALA A 400 -7.88 -1.14 -6.86
C ALA A 400 -6.63 -0.26 -6.63
N TRP A 401 -6.20 -0.16 -5.37
CA TRP A 401 -4.93 0.49 -5.01
C TRP A 401 -3.77 -0.50 -5.15
N THR A 402 -3.84 -1.65 -4.50
CA THR A 402 -2.79 -2.67 -4.63
C THR A 402 -3.34 -4.08 -4.47
N VAL A 403 -2.51 -5.07 -4.80
CA VAL A 403 -2.78 -6.51 -4.66
C VAL A 403 -1.67 -7.17 -3.85
N TYR A 404 -2.01 -8.10 -2.97
CA TYR A 404 -1.05 -8.92 -2.24
C TYR A 404 -1.21 -10.40 -2.63
N PRO A 405 -0.29 -10.96 -3.44
CA PRO A 405 -0.36 -12.34 -3.91
C PRO A 405 0.53 -13.32 -3.13
N PHE A 406 1.16 -12.92 -2.03
CA PHE A 406 2.33 -13.65 -1.48
C PHE A 406 2.02 -14.71 -0.39
N PHE A 407 0.75 -14.96 -0.04
CA PHE A 407 0.44 -16.09 0.82
C PHE A 407 0.69 -17.41 0.08
N GLU A 408 1.49 -18.33 0.66
CA GLU A 408 1.83 -19.61 0.05
C GLU A 408 0.57 -20.42 -0.33
N ASP A 409 -0.27 -20.68 0.67
CA ASP A 409 -1.58 -21.35 0.56
C ASP A 409 -2.67 -20.43 1.16
N GLY A 410 -2.94 -19.31 0.50
CA GLY A 410 -3.88 -18.31 1.01
C GLY A 410 -4.60 -17.54 -0.09
N PRO A 411 -5.51 -16.63 0.30
CA PRO A 411 -6.25 -15.82 -0.64
C PRO A 411 -5.33 -14.81 -1.35
N LEU A 412 -5.78 -14.32 -2.50
CA LEU A 412 -5.32 -13.05 -3.04
C LEU A 412 -6.05 -11.93 -2.32
N LEU A 413 -5.33 -10.88 -1.91
CA LEU A 413 -5.94 -9.72 -1.29
C LEU A 413 -5.85 -8.52 -2.23
N VAL A 414 -6.90 -7.72 -2.30
CA VAL A 414 -6.91 -6.45 -3.05
C VAL A 414 -7.46 -5.35 -2.15
N SER A 415 -6.74 -4.25 -2.00
CA SER A 415 -7.29 -3.04 -1.41
C SER A 415 -7.88 -2.17 -2.50
N SER A 416 -9.02 -1.54 -2.22
CA SER A 416 -9.70 -0.67 -3.17
C SER A 416 -10.14 0.64 -2.53
N ILE A 417 -9.85 1.76 -3.18
CA ILE A 417 -10.30 3.09 -2.78
C ILE A 417 -11.82 3.13 -2.78
N GLY A 418 -12.40 3.39 -1.61
CA GLY A 418 -13.86 3.31 -1.39
C GLY A 418 -14.41 1.88 -1.36
N GLY A 419 -13.71 0.91 -1.96
CA GLY A 419 -14.04 -0.51 -1.96
C GLY A 419 -13.76 -1.22 -0.64
N GLY A 420 -12.66 -0.89 0.04
CA GLY A 420 -12.18 -1.59 1.22
C GLY A 420 -11.29 -2.78 0.87
N LEU A 421 -11.31 -3.84 1.67
CA LEU A 421 -10.50 -5.05 1.46
C LEU A 421 -11.34 -6.12 0.77
N PHE A 422 -10.84 -6.63 -0.36
CA PHE A 422 -11.36 -7.80 -1.06
C PHE A 422 -10.46 -9.00 -0.80
N VAL A 423 -11.08 -10.14 -0.47
CA VAL A 423 -10.42 -11.43 -0.30
C VAL A 423 -10.89 -12.33 -1.43
N LEU A 424 -9.96 -12.77 -2.28
CA LEU A 424 -10.23 -13.40 -3.57
C LEU A 424 -9.53 -14.77 -3.69
N GLU A 425 -10.04 -15.62 -4.56
CA GLU A 425 -9.44 -16.92 -4.92
C GLU A 425 -9.34 -17.03 -6.43
N ALA A 426 -8.12 -17.13 -6.97
CA ALA A 426 -7.91 -17.32 -8.40
C ALA A 426 -7.78 -18.82 -8.73
N THR A 427 -8.42 -19.25 -9.82
CA THR A 427 -8.27 -20.58 -10.41
C THR A 427 -7.49 -20.43 -11.71
N LEU A 428 -6.16 -20.48 -11.62
CA LEU A 428 -5.22 -20.23 -12.73
C LEU A 428 -4.87 -21.52 -13.51
#